data_AF-A0AAV3QY73-F1
#
_entry.id   AF-A0AAV3QY73-F1
#
_cell.length_a   1.000
_cell.length_b   1.000
_cell.length_c   1.000
_cell.angle_alpha   90.00
_cell.angle_beta   90.00
_cell.angle_gamma   90.00
#
_symmetry.space_group_name_H-M   'P 1'
#
loop_
_entity.id
_entity.type
_entity.pdbx_description
1 polymer ?
#
loop_
_entity_poly.entity_id
_entity_poly.type
_entity_poly.pdbx_seq_one_letter_code
_entity_poly.pdbx_strand_id
1 'polypeptide(L)'
;MKEGGDSVAMYYNKLKRLWDELDVLKPNVIDGEERMMQFLMGLGDEYNAIRNQVLIIDPLPLVAKTYYVEVEVERRRALHNVVVDVTDNDVMQTKAYV
;
A
#
# COMPACT_ATOMS: atom_id res chain seq x y z
N MET A 1 -0.71 -15.33 -16.74
CA MET A 1 -0.69 -15.67 -15.30
C MET A 1 -0.30 -14.40 -14.55
N LYS A 2 -1.28 -13.62 -14.11
CA LYS A 2 -1.10 -12.49 -13.20
C LYS A 2 -1.99 -12.84 -12.01
N GLU A 3 -1.46 -13.59 -11.06
CA GLU A 3 -1.95 -13.49 -9.69
C GLU A 3 -1.47 -12.10 -9.27
N GLY A 4 -2.29 -11.07 -9.47
CA GLY A 4 -3.42 -10.80 -8.60
C GLY A 4 -2.82 -9.91 -7.53
N GLY A 5 -2.87 -8.59 -7.76
CA GLY A 5 -2.27 -7.62 -6.85
C GLY A 5 -2.78 -7.87 -5.44
N ASP A 6 -1.94 -8.47 -4.60
CA ASP A 6 -2.22 -8.56 -3.18
C ASP A 6 -2.23 -7.11 -2.69
N SER A 7 -3.42 -6.58 -2.45
CA SER A 7 -3.60 -5.24 -1.90
C SER A 7 -2.71 -5.10 -0.66
N VAL A 8 -2.23 -3.89 -0.38
CA VAL A 8 -1.35 -3.63 0.78
C VAL A 8 -1.97 -4.18 2.07
N ALA A 9 -3.30 -4.17 2.14
CA ALA A 9 -4.08 -4.80 3.21
C ALA A 9 -3.83 -6.31 3.37
N MET A 10 -3.78 -7.08 2.30
CA MET A 10 -3.53 -8.52 2.37
C MET A 10 -2.11 -8.80 2.88
N TYR A 11 -1.13 -8.07 2.34
CA TYR A 11 0.27 -8.22 2.76
C TYR A 11 0.47 -7.81 4.23
N TYR A 12 -0.07 -6.66 4.64
CA TYR A 12 -0.02 -6.19 6.03
C TYR A 12 -0.66 -7.20 6.98
N ASN A 13 -1.85 -7.73 6.66
CA ASN A 13 -2.54 -8.69 7.53
C ASN A 13 -1.76 -10.01 7.65
N LYS A 14 -1.11 -10.46 6.57
CA LYS A 14 -0.25 -11.66 6.60
C LYS A 14 0.96 -11.47 7.51
N LEU A 15 1.66 -10.33 7.38
CA LEU A 15 2.79 -9.98 8.25
C LEU A 15 2.36 -9.79 9.71
N LYS A 16 1.26 -9.07 9.93
CA LYS A 16 0.69 -8.84 11.26
C LYS A 16 0.45 -10.16 11.99
N ARG A 17 -0.15 -11.15 11.31
CA ARG A 17 -0.37 -12.47 11.88
C ARG A 17 0.94 -13.16 12.29
N LEU A 18 1.98 -13.10 11.46
CA LEU A 18 3.28 -13.68 11.78
C LEU A 18 3.93 -13.00 12.99
N TRP A 19 3.83 -11.67 13.08
CA TRP A 19 4.34 -10.93 14.23
C TRP A 19 3.52 -11.21 15.49
N ASP A 20 2.19 -11.30 15.39
CA ASP A 20 1.32 -11.64 16.52
C ASP A 20 1.64 -13.06 17.04
N GLU A 21 1.86 -14.04 16.15
CA GLU A 21 2.30 -15.39 16.53
C GLU A 21 3.69 -15.37 17.18
N LEU A 22 4.61 -14.55 16.68
CA LEU A 22 5.95 -14.40 17.27
C LEU A 22 5.92 -13.70 18.63
N ASP A 23 5.07 -12.71 18.82
CA ASP A 23 4.88 -12.00 20.10
C ASP A 23 4.29 -12.92 21.18
N VAL A 24 3.42 -13.85 20.79
CA VAL A 24 2.91 -14.90 21.69
C VAL A 24 4.02 -15.87 22.11
N LEU A 25 4.89 -16.26 21.18
CA LEU A 25 5.96 -17.22 21.45
C LEU A 25 7.15 -16.59 22.17
N LYS A 26 7.54 -15.37 21.81
CA LYS A 26 8.64 -14.60 22.39
C LYS A 26 8.36 -13.10 22.28
N PRO A 27 7.78 -12.48 23.33
CA PRO A 27 7.55 -11.04 23.32
C PRO A 27 8.89 -10.31 23.22
N ASN A 28 8.97 -9.30 22.34
CA ASN A 28 10.11 -8.41 22.10
C ASN A 28 11.28 -8.96 21.25
N VAL A 29 11.07 -9.98 20.41
CA VAL A 29 12.16 -10.45 19.50
C VAL A 29 12.40 -9.49 18.34
N ILE A 30 11.36 -8.82 17.85
CA ILE A 30 11.45 -7.92 16.70
C ILE A 30 11.01 -6.51 17.13
N ASP A 31 11.91 -5.55 16.98
CA ASP A 31 11.65 -4.14 17.23
C ASP A 31 10.70 -3.55 16.16
N GLY A 32 10.02 -2.45 16.50
CA GLY A 32 9.09 -1.78 15.60
C GLY A 32 9.75 -1.33 14.28
N GLU A 33 11.03 -0.94 14.34
CA GLU A 33 11.82 -0.58 13.16
C GLU A 33 12.10 -1.78 12.25
N GLU A 34 12.37 -2.95 12.83
CA GLU A 34 12.63 -4.17 12.06
C GLU A 34 11.35 -4.72 11.41
N ARG A 35 10.21 -4.65 12.11
CA ARG A 35 8.89 -4.90 11.50
C ARG A 35 8.62 -3.94 10.35
N MET A 36 9.02 -2.69 10.49
CA MET A 36 8.84 -1.66 9.47
C MET A 36 9.70 -1.93 8.23
N MET A 37 10.97 -2.29 8.42
CA MET A 37 11.84 -2.68 7.31
C MET A 37 11.32 -3.92 6.58
N GLN A 38 10.85 -4.96 7.31
CA GLN A 38 10.23 -6.15 6.71
C GLN A 38 8.97 -5.83 5.90
N PHE A 39 8.13 -4.92 6.40
CA PHE A 39 6.97 -4.44 5.67
C PHE A 39 7.37 -3.74 4.36
N LEU A 40 8.29 -2.77 4.42
CA LEU A 40 8.73 -2.02 3.25
C LEU A 40 9.43 -2.89 2.19
N MET A 41 10.15 -3.93 2.60
CA MET A 41 10.87 -4.84 1.69
C MET A 41 9.94 -5.74 0.87
N GLY A 42 8.75 -6.08 1.37
CA GLY A 42 7.81 -6.91 0.62
C GLY A 42 6.68 -6.14 -0.08
N LEU A 43 6.71 -4.81 -0.04
CA LEU A 43 5.86 -4.00 -0.90
C LEU A 43 6.33 -4.09 -2.36
N GLY A 44 5.38 -4.19 -3.29
CA GLY A 44 5.63 -4.20 -4.73
C GLY A 44 6.23 -2.87 -5.26
N ASP A 45 6.80 -2.92 -6.46
CA ASP A 45 7.49 -1.77 -7.08
C ASP A 45 6.58 -0.55 -7.30
N GLU A 46 5.27 -0.77 -7.43
CA GLU A 46 4.25 0.28 -7.54
C GLU A 46 4.12 1.17 -6.28
N TYR A 47 4.72 0.74 -5.17
CA TYR A 47 4.78 1.46 -3.88
C TYR A 47 6.15 2.12 -3.62
N ASN A 48 7.10 2.03 -4.56
CA ASN A 48 8.47 2.56 -4.40
C ASN A 48 8.52 4.06 -4.04
N ALA A 49 7.61 4.86 -4.58
CA ALA A 49 7.53 6.29 -4.28
C ALA A 49 7.17 6.57 -2.81
N ILE A 50 6.25 5.78 -2.24
CA ILE A 50 5.81 5.91 -0.85
C ILE A 50 6.87 5.32 0.07
N ARG A 51 7.46 4.17 -0.28
CA ARG A 51 8.61 3.58 0.43
C ARG A 51 9.75 4.59 0.58
N ASN A 52 10.13 5.27 -0.49
CA ASN A 52 11.19 6.27 -0.45
C ASN A 52 10.82 7.47 0.44
N GLN A 53 9.55 7.90 0.43
CA GLN A 53 9.07 8.98 1.30
C GLN A 53 9.03 8.58 2.77
N VAL A 54 8.78 7.31 3.07
CA VAL A 54 8.75 6.79 4.44
C VAL A 54 10.16 6.58 5.00
N LEU A 55 11.10 6.12 4.16
CA LEU A 55 12.50 5.89 4.54
C LEU A 55 13.27 7.16 4.93
N ILE A 56 12.78 8.35 4.53
CA ILE A 56 13.41 9.64 4.86
C ILE A 56 12.81 10.31 6.11
N ILE A 57 11.82 9.70 6.76
CA ILE A 57 11.22 10.23 7.99
C ILE A 57 12.02 9.71 9.19
N ASP A 58 12.54 10.64 10.02
CA ASP A 58 13.26 10.34 11.27
C ASP A 58 12.50 10.92 12.48
N PRO A 59 12.03 10.09 13.44
CA PRO A 59 12.18 8.63 13.50
C PRO A 59 11.25 7.90 12.54
N LEU A 60 11.66 6.69 12.12
CA LEU A 60 10.92 5.88 11.16
C LEU A 60 9.50 5.60 11.68
N PRO A 61 8.44 5.86 10.90
CA PRO A 61 7.07 5.72 11.39
C PRO A 61 6.71 4.25 11.65
N LEU A 62 5.85 4.02 12.66
CA LEU A 62 5.32 2.70 12.98
C LEU A 62 4.59 2.07 11.79
N VAL A 63 4.68 0.74 11.66
CA VAL A 63 4.05 -0.04 10.57
C VAL A 63 2.57 0.28 10.40
N ALA A 64 1.82 0.40 11.51
CA ALA A 64 0.39 0.70 11.47
C ALA A 64 0.09 2.07 10.84
N LYS A 65 0.96 3.07 11.07
CA LYS A 65 0.81 4.41 10.49
C LYS A 65 1.11 4.39 8.99
N THR A 66 2.17 3.69 8.57
CA THR A 66 2.51 3.58 7.14
C THR A 66 1.45 2.81 6.37
N TYR A 67 0.96 1.69 6.94
CA TYR A 67 -0.16 0.94 6.38
C TYR A 67 -1.37 1.84 6.07
N TYR A 68 -1.76 2.69 7.02
CA TYR A 68 -2.89 3.62 6.83
C TYR A 68 -2.65 4.61 5.68
N VAL A 69 -1.42 5.16 5.59
CA VAL A 69 -1.04 6.07 4.49
C VAL A 69 -1.09 5.36 3.14
N GLU A 70 -0.55 4.14 3.05
CA GLU A 70 -0.52 3.34 1.83
C GLU A 70 -1.95 3.02 1.34
N VAL A 71 -2.84 2.61 2.25
CA VAL A 71 -4.25 2.30 1.93
C VAL A 71 -4.99 3.53 1.42
N GLU A 72 -4.77 4.70 2.02
CA GLU A 72 -5.41 5.93 1.52
C GLU A 72 -4.86 6.35 0.15
N VAL A 73 -3.59 6.09 -0.14
CA VAL A 73 -3.04 6.33 -1.48
C VAL A 73 -3.61 5.33 -2.49
N GLU A 74 -3.70 4.05 -2.15
CA GLU A 74 -4.31 3.00 -2.97
C GLU A 74 -5.78 3.35 -3.29
N ARG A 75 -6.54 3.78 -2.28
CA ARG A 75 -7.92 4.24 -2.43
C ARG A 75 -8.04 5.46 -3.37
N ARG A 76 -7.14 6.44 -3.23
CA ARG A 76 -7.09 7.62 -4.12
C ARG A 76 -6.73 7.23 -5.55
N ARG A 77 -5.78 6.31 -5.76
CA ARG A 77 -5.42 5.78 -7.08
C ARG A 77 -6.60 5.05 -7.73
N ALA A 78 -7.32 4.23 -6.97
CA ALA A 78 -8.52 3.55 -7.46
C ALA A 78 -9.59 4.54 -7.93
N LEU A 79 -9.84 5.62 -7.16
CA LEU A 79 -10.77 6.67 -7.56
C LEU A 79 -10.30 7.45 -8.81
N HIS A 80 -9.00 7.77 -8.90
CA HIS A 80 -8.44 8.46 -10.06
C HIS A 80 -8.63 7.64 -11.34
N ASN A 81 -8.40 6.32 -11.29
CA ASN A 81 -8.59 5.44 -12.44
C ASN A 81 -10.05 5.38 -12.91
N VAL A 82 -11.03 5.43 -11.99
CA VAL A 82 -12.46 5.45 -12.33
C VAL A 82 -12.85 6.75 -13.03
N VAL A 83 -12.34 7.90 -12.58
CA VAL A 83 -12.68 9.21 -13.18
C VAL A 83 -12.14 9.32 -14.60
N VAL A 84 -10.91 8.85 -14.85
CA VAL A 84 -10.31 8.87 -16.20
C VAL A 84 -11.14 8.05 -17.18
N ASP A 85 -11.61 6.87 -16.78
CA ASP A 85 -12.44 5.99 -17.60
C ASP A 85 -13.80 6.61 -17.96
N VAL A 86 -14.41 7.36 -17.04
CA VAL A 86 -15.67 8.08 -17.29
C VAL A 86 -15.46 9.23 -18.27
N THR A 87 -14.35 9.98 -18.15
CA THR A 87 -14.07 11.13 -19.03
C THR A 87 -13.72 10.75 -20.47
N ASP A 88 -13.03 9.63 -20.69
CA ASP A 88 -12.70 9.18 -22.06
C ASP A 88 -13.94 8.63 -22.80
N ASN A 89 -14.86 8.00 -22.08
CA ASN A 89 -16.09 7.47 -22.68
C ASN A 89 -17.14 8.56 -22.99
N ASP A 90 -17.18 9.66 -22.21
CA ASP A 90 -18.13 10.77 -22.44
C ASP A 90 -17.67 11.72 -23.56
N VAL A 91 -16.35 11.96 -23.71
CA VAL A 91 -15.81 12.89 -24.71
C VAL A 91 -15.88 12.33 -26.15
N MET A 92 -16.00 11.00 -26.32
CA MET A 92 -16.16 10.38 -27.65
C MET A 92 -17.59 10.52 -28.23
N GLN A 93 -18.62 10.83 -27.42
CA GLN A 93 -19.99 11.00 -27.94
C GLN A 93 -20.34 12.45 -28.34
N THR A 94 -19.60 13.46 -27.87
CA THR A 94 -19.97 14.88 -28.11
C THR A 94 -19.43 15.47 -29.42
N LYS A 95 -18.55 14.77 -30.17
CA LYS A 95 -18.00 15.29 -31.45
C LYS A 95 -18.73 14.84 -32.73
N ALA A 96 -19.85 14.13 -32.63
CA ALA A 96 -20.60 13.63 -33.79
C ALA A 96 -21.72 14.57 -34.31
N TYR A 97 -21.89 15.76 -33.75
CA TYR A 97 -22.92 16.74 -34.16
C TYR A 97 -22.36 18.15 -34.34
N VAL A 98 -21.47 18.36 -35.31
CA VAL A 98 -21.28 19.68 -35.98
C VAL A 98 -20.99 19.43 -37.46
#